data_AF-A0A8J6P7K9-F1
#
_entry.id   AF-A0A8J6P7K9-F1
#
_cell.length_a   1.000
_cell.length_b   1.000
_cell.length_c   1.000
_cell.angle_alpha   90.00
_cell.angle_beta   90.00
_cell.angle_gamma   90.00
#
_symmetry.space_group_name_H-M   'P 1'
#
loop_
_entity.id
_entity.type
_entity.pdbx_description
1 polymer ?
#
loop_
_entity_poly.entity_id
_entity_poly.type
_entity_poly.pdbx_seq_one_letter_code
_entity_poly.pdbx_strand_id
1 'polypeptide(L)'
;MECPHCVSLTSKVVDSRLTSDRVSIRRRRECLLCLERFTTYESTEEHMLPVLIKKKVGHGSTKRSLKTLLPFISETLKDLSNETKKLVAQVDKLERSQSAAGALSKKKASPQKPVVRKTAALTTTDVVLKIIRRYKKGVGISTLKAKTGFDDKKLSNAVHRAVKQGKIKRVGRGVYIMS
;
A
#
# COMPACT_ATOMS: atom_id res chain seq x y z
N MET A 1 -10.94 12.01 13.10
CA MET A 1 -10.02 12.78 13.97
C MET A 1 -9.94 12.06 15.29
N GLU A 2 -8.74 11.66 15.69
CA GLU A 2 -8.48 10.92 16.92
C GLU A 2 -8.51 11.86 18.14
N CYS A 3 -9.06 11.41 19.26
CA CYS A 3 -9.12 12.19 20.49
C CYS A 3 -7.73 12.24 21.17
N PRO A 4 -7.20 13.43 21.50
CA PRO A 4 -5.87 13.55 22.13
C PRO A 4 -5.81 13.03 23.58
N HIS A 5 -6.95 12.82 24.24
CA HIS A 5 -7.01 12.38 25.63
C HIS A 5 -7.16 10.86 25.78
N CYS A 6 -7.95 10.22 24.92
CA CYS A 6 -8.26 8.79 25.03
C CYS A 6 -8.08 8.00 23.73
N VAL A 7 -7.53 8.62 22.66
CA VAL A 7 -7.17 7.95 21.39
C VAL A 7 -8.41 7.40 20.63
N SER A 8 -9.62 7.71 21.09
CA SER A 8 -10.85 7.28 20.42
C SER A 8 -11.00 7.95 19.05
N LEU A 9 -11.52 7.22 18.07
CA LEU A 9 -11.84 7.77 16.76
C LEU A 9 -13.23 8.45 16.70
N THR A 10 -14.01 8.33 17.77
CA THR A 10 -15.40 8.79 17.84
C THR A 10 -15.48 10.16 18.52
N SER A 11 -15.90 11.17 17.75
CA SER A 11 -16.10 12.54 18.25
C SER A 11 -17.27 13.21 17.54
N LYS A 12 -17.91 14.16 18.23
CA LYS A 12 -19.01 14.99 17.71
C LYS A 12 -18.53 16.43 17.53
N VAL A 13 -18.91 17.08 16.43
CA VAL A 13 -18.63 18.51 16.20
C VAL A 13 -19.63 19.34 17.01
N VAL A 14 -19.12 20.27 17.80
CA VAL A 14 -19.92 21.16 18.68
C VAL A 14 -19.96 22.58 18.15
N ASP A 15 -18.84 23.07 17.59
CA ASP A 15 -18.74 24.42 17.00
C ASP A 15 -17.85 24.36 15.76
N SER A 16 -18.17 25.14 14.74
CA SER A 16 -17.44 25.21 13.48
C SER A 16 -17.32 26.67 13.04
N ARG A 17 -16.08 27.16 12.92
CA ARG A 17 -15.79 28.55 12.52
C ARG A 17 -14.76 28.58 11.40
N LEU A 18 -14.96 29.49 10.45
CA LEU A 18 -13.94 29.83 9.46
C LEU A 18 -12.83 30.64 10.14
N THR A 19 -11.58 30.38 9.78
CA THR A 19 -10.45 31.23 10.18
C THR A 19 -10.49 32.56 9.40
N SER A 20 -9.81 33.60 9.91
CA SER A 20 -9.71 34.93 9.29
C SER A 20 -9.33 34.86 7.81
N ASP A 21 -8.46 33.91 7.49
CA ASP A 21 -7.86 33.76 6.17
C ASP A 21 -8.81 33.01 5.20
N ARG A 22 -9.95 32.49 5.70
CA ARG A 22 -10.91 31.65 4.97
C ARG A 22 -10.34 30.37 4.35
N VAL A 23 -9.09 30.03 4.67
CA VAL A 23 -8.39 28.84 4.13
C VAL A 23 -8.66 27.57 4.96
N SER A 24 -9.04 27.73 6.22
CA SER A 24 -9.23 26.60 7.13
C SER A 24 -10.47 26.78 8.00
N ILE A 25 -11.04 25.66 8.43
CA ILE A 25 -12.17 25.59 9.34
C ILE A 25 -11.63 25.07 10.67
N ARG A 26 -11.79 25.88 11.72
CA ARG A 26 -11.56 25.44 13.11
C ARG A 26 -12.84 24.79 13.63
N ARG A 27 -12.76 23.51 13.96
CA ARG A 27 -13.86 22.75 14.56
C ARG A 27 -13.55 22.42 16.02
N ARG A 28 -14.45 22.76 16.94
CA ARG A 28 -14.42 22.28 18.32
C ARG A 28 -15.19 20.97 18.37
N ARG A 29 -14.50 19.89 18.72
CA ARG A 29 -15.05 18.54 18.82
C ARG A 29 -15.13 18.12 20.28
N GLU A 30 -16.10 17.29 20.60
CA GLU A 30 -16.26 16.63 21.90
C GLU A 30 -16.11 15.13 21.70
N CYS A 31 -15.26 14.49 22.50
CA CYS A 31 -15.08 13.04 22.47
C CYS A 31 -16.32 12.34 23.01
N LEU A 32 -16.78 11.29 22.34
CA LEU A 32 -17.95 10.52 22.81
C LEU A 32 -17.60 9.49 23.90
N LEU A 33 -16.31 9.25 24.17
CA LEU A 33 -15.85 8.32 25.22
C LEU A 33 -15.43 9.06 26.50
N CYS A 34 -14.53 10.02 26.39
CA CYS A 34 -14.01 10.74 27.57
C CYS A 34 -14.64 12.13 27.78
N LEU A 35 -15.59 12.54 26.93
CA LEU A 35 -16.31 13.82 27.00
C LEU A 35 -15.43 15.09 26.93
N GLU A 36 -14.13 14.92 26.73
CA GLU A 36 -13.20 16.03 26.58
C GLU A 36 -13.35 16.74 25.24
N ARG A 37 -13.13 18.06 25.27
CA ARG A 37 -13.23 18.92 24.10
C ARG A 37 -11.86 19.23 23.53
N PHE A 38 -11.73 19.09 22.22
CA PHE A 38 -10.49 19.38 21.48
C PHE A 38 -10.79 20.12 20.18
N THR A 39 -9.77 20.78 19.64
CA THR A 39 -9.90 21.60 18.43
C THR A 39 -9.14 20.97 17.27
N THR A 40 -9.80 20.88 16.13
CA THR A 40 -9.20 20.42 14.88
C THR A 40 -9.23 21.52 13.85
N TYR A 41 -8.15 21.65 13.08
CA TYR A 41 -8.10 22.49 11.90
C TYR A 41 -8.25 21.60 10.68
N GLU A 42 -9.26 21.87 9.88
CA GLU A 42 -9.51 21.18 8.63
C GLU A 42 -9.30 22.18 7.50
N SER A 43 -8.35 21.89 6.62
CA SER A 43 -8.12 22.69 5.41
C SER A 43 -9.12 22.24 4.34
N THR A 44 -9.81 23.18 3.70
CA THR A 44 -10.63 22.85 2.53
C THR A 44 -9.71 22.54 1.34
N GLU A 45 -9.93 21.41 0.68
CA GLU A 45 -9.11 20.96 -0.46
C GLU A 45 -9.13 21.97 -1.63
N GLU A 46 -10.11 22.87 -1.68
CA GLU A 46 -10.20 24.00 -2.61
C GLU A 46 -8.95 24.93 -2.56
N HIS A 47 -8.15 24.86 -1.50
CA HIS A 47 -6.88 25.59 -1.36
C HIS A 47 -5.61 24.72 -1.52
N MET A 48 -5.68 23.49 -2.03
CA MET A 48 -4.47 22.74 -2.39
C MET A 48 -3.78 23.27 -3.67
N LEU A 49 -4.50 24.01 -4.53
CA LEU A 49 -3.93 24.68 -5.71
C LEU A 49 -2.90 25.79 -5.39
N PRO A 50 -3.11 26.69 -4.41
CA PRO A 50 -2.15 27.76 -4.13
C PRO A 50 -0.82 27.32 -3.49
N VAL A 51 -0.70 26.11 -2.92
CA VAL A 51 0.55 25.65 -2.29
C VAL A 51 1.61 25.25 -3.33
N LEU A 52 1.19 24.68 -4.46
CA LEU A 52 2.10 24.37 -5.57
C LEU A 52 2.63 25.63 -6.26
N ILE A 53 1.87 26.74 -6.24
CA ILE A 53 2.24 28.01 -6.88
C ILE A 53 3.20 28.83 -5.99
N LYS A 54 3.08 28.73 -4.66
CA LYS A 54 3.90 29.51 -3.71
C LYS A 54 5.37 29.12 -3.63
N LYS A 55 5.76 27.92 -4.08
CA LYS A 55 7.17 27.47 -4.09
C LYS A 55 7.99 28.02 -5.27
N LYS A 56 7.36 28.62 -6.29
CA LYS A 56 8.09 29.21 -7.44
C LYS A 56 7.81 30.67 -7.73
N VAL A 57 6.71 31.26 -7.24
CA VAL A 57 6.43 32.68 -7.49
C VAL A 57 5.97 33.35 -6.21
N GLY A 58 6.66 34.44 -5.88
CA GLY A 58 6.46 35.23 -4.66
C GLY A 58 5.00 35.63 -4.42
N HIS A 59 4.75 35.97 -3.16
CA HIS A 59 3.45 36.39 -2.64
C HIS A 59 2.83 37.51 -3.49
N GLY A 60 1.83 37.17 -4.28
CA GLY A 60 1.05 38.13 -5.04
C GLY A 60 -0.29 37.53 -5.45
N SER A 61 -1.32 37.78 -4.65
CA SER A 61 -2.72 37.55 -5.00
C SER A 61 -3.10 38.40 -6.22
N THR A 62 -2.84 37.86 -7.40
CA THR A 62 -3.32 38.44 -8.66
C THR A 62 -4.51 37.60 -9.11
N LYS A 63 -5.67 38.23 -9.26
CA LYS A 63 -6.80 37.65 -10.00
C LYS A 63 -6.32 37.45 -11.43
N ARG A 64 -5.65 36.33 -11.69
CA ARG A 64 -5.17 35.97 -13.02
C ARG A 64 -6.38 35.47 -13.80
N SER A 65 -6.80 36.25 -14.79
CA SER A 65 -7.86 35.84 -15.71
C SER A 65 -7.49 34.51 -16.36
N LEU A 66 -8.46 33.65 -16.66
CA LEU A 66 -8.23 32.32 -17.28
C LEU A 66 -7.31 32.39 -18.53
N LYS A 67 -7.36 33.51 -19.26
CA LYS A 67 -6.52 33.80 -20.43
C LYS A 67 -5.01 33.84 -20.12
N THR A 68 -4.63 34.20 -18.89
CA THR A 68 -3.22 34.27 -18.46
C THR A 68 -2.72 32.99 -17.78
N LEU A 69 -3.64 32.13 -17.32
CA LEU A 69 -3.30 30.83 -16.71
C LEU A 69 -3.08 29.73 -17.75
N LEU A 70 -3.83 29.75 -18.85
CA LEU A 70 -3.70 28.81 -19.95
C LEU A 70 -2.26 28.68 -20.52
N PRO A 71 -1.54 29.77 -20.84
CA PRO A 71 -0.18 29.67 -21.35
C PRO A 71 0.77 29.04 -20.32
N PHE A 72 0.65 29.41 -19.04
CA PHE A 72 1.46 28.83 -17.96
C PHE A 72 1.23 27.31 -17.81
N ILE A 73 -0.05 26.88 -17.83
CA ILE A 73 -0.39 25.45 -17.79
C ILE A 73 0.19 24.74 -19.01
N SER A 74 0.07 25.32 -20.21
CA SER A 74 0.63 24.73 -21.43
C SER A 74 2.15 24.55 -21.37
N GLU A 75 2.85 25.48 -20.70
CA GLU A 75 4.30 25.44 -20.54
C GLU A 75 4.71 24.38 -19.52
N THR A 76 4.01 24.30 -18.38
CA THR A 76 4.23 23.23 -17.40
C THR A 76 3.98 21.82 -17.97
N LEU A 77 2.98 21.67 -18.85
CA LEU A 77 2.71 20.40 -19.52
C LEU A 77 3.82 20.03 -20.52
N LYS A 78 4.43 21.02 -21.19
CA LYS A 78 5.59 20.81 -22.07
C LYS A 78 6.81 20.37 -21.27
N ASP A 79 7.07 21.01 -20.13
CA ASP A 79 8.19 20.65 -19.26
C ASP A 79 8.06 19.22 -18.74
N LEU A 80 6.87 18.84 -18.25
CA LEU A 80 6.58 17.47 -17.82
C LEU A 80 6.71 16.46 -18.98
N SER A 81 6.27 16.84 -20.20
CA SER A 81 6.47 16.00 -21.39
C SER A 81 7.96 15.81 -21.72
N ASN A 82 8.80 16.82 -21.49
CA ASN A 82 10.22 16.71 -21.74
C ASN A 82 10.94 15.87 -20.67
N GLU A 83 10.52 15.97 -19.41
CA GLU A 83 11.01 15.12 -18.33
C GLU A 83 10.66 13.64 -18.56
N THR A 84 9.43 13.34 -18.94
CA THR A 84 9.01 11.97 -19.26
C THR A 84 9.82 11.38 -20.42
N LYS A 85 10.07 12.15 -21.49
CA LYS A 85 10.96 11.74 -22.59
C LYS A 85 12.40 11.44 -22.12
N LYS A 86 12.94 12.26 -21.21
CA LYS A 86 14.28 12.02 -20.63
C LYS A 86 14.32 10.73 -19.82
N LEU A 87 13.29 10.46 -19.02
CA LEU A 87 13.19 9.22 -18.23
C LEU A 87 13.10 7.99 -19.14
N VAL A 88 12.32 8.05 -20.21
CA VAL A 88 12.24 6.97 -21.21
C VAL A 88 13.63 6.70 -21.83
N ALA A 89 14.35 7.75 -22.25
CA ALA A 89 15.70 7.60 -22.80
C ALA A 89 16.71 7.02 -21.79
N GLN A 90 16.55 7.33 -20.49
CA GLN A 90 17.37 6.74 -19.43
C GLN A 90 17.07 5.26 -19.25
N VAL A 91 15.79 4.86 -19.29
CA VAL A 91 15.38 3.44 -19.23
C VAL A 91 15.95 2.67 -20.41
N ASP A 92 15.82 3.18 -21.65
CA ASP A 92 16.39 2.56 -22.84
C ASP A 92 17.91 2.34 -22.73
N LYS A 93 18.64 3.31 -22.14
CA LYS A 93 20.08 3.20 -21.91
C LYS A 93 20.42 2.12 -20.89
N LEU A 94 19.61 2.00 -19.83
CA LEU A 94 19.77 0.94 -18.83
C LEU A 94 19.49 -0.44 -19.42
N GLU A 95 18.41 -0.59 -20.21
CA GLU A 95 18.09 -1.85 -20.91
C GLU A 95 19.20 -2.28 -21.88
N ARG A 96 19.79 -1.32 -22.61
CA ARG A 96 20.96 -1.59 -23.47
C ARG A 96 22.20 -2.02 -22.69
N SER A 97 22.44 -1.43 -21.51
CA SER A 97 23.55 -1.83 -20.64
C SER A 97 23.35 -3.22 -20.03
N GLN A 98 22.10 -3.61 -19.74
CA GLN A 98 21.76 -4.94 -19.25
C GLN A 98 21.86 -6.02 -20.33
N SER A 99 21.55 -5.68 -21.58
CA SER A 99 21.66 -6.60 -22.73
C SER A 99 23.10 -6.81 -23.21
N ALA A 100 24.01 -5.85 -23.01
CA ALA A 100 25.44 -6.02 -23.26
C ALA A 100 26.12 -7.02 -22.29
N ALA A 101 25.67 -7.08 -21.03
CA ALA A 101 26.15 -8.08 -20.07
C ALA A 101 25.62 -9.51 -20.36
N GLY A 102 24.57 -9.65 -21.17
CA GLY A 102 23.98 -10.92 -21.58
C GLY A 102 24.68 -11.61 -22.76
N ALA A 103 25.65 -10.98 -23.42
CA ALA A 103 26.24 -11.45 -24.68
C ALA A 103 27.44 -12.42 -24.54
N LEU A 104 27.68 -12.98 -23.34
CA LEU A 104 28.67 -14.05 -23.11
C LEU A 104 28.00 -15.35 -22.58
N SER A 105 27.05 -15.91 -23.33
CA SER A 105 26.77 -17.35 -23.31
C SER A 105 25.86 -17.80 -24.45
N LYS A 106 26.42 -17.88 -25.66
CA LYS A 106 25.98 -18.90 -26.62
C LYS A 106 26.90 -20.12 -26.44
N LYS A 107 26.66 -20.93 -25.40
CA LYS A 107 27.15 -22.31 -25.39
C LYS A 107 26.16 -23.18 -26.17
N LYS A 108 26.68 -23.77 -27.25
CA LYS A 108 26.10 -24.86 -28.05
C LYS A 108 25.29 -25.81 -27.16
N ALA A 109 24.06 -26.14 -27.57
CA ALA A 109 23.25 -27.14 -26.91
C ALA A 109 23.99 -28.49 -26.94
N SER A 110 24.41 -28.94 -25.76
CA SER A 110 24.83 -30.30 -25.46
C SER A 110 23.82 -30.91 -24.47
N PRO A 111 23.65 -32.25 -24.46
CA PRO A 111 22.51 -32.89 -23.81
C PRO A 111 22.47 -32.57 -22.32
N GLN A 112 21.36 -32.04 -21.84
CA GLN A 112 21.19 -31.67 -20.44
C GLN A 112 21.30 -32.91 -19.53
N LYS A 113 22.37 -32.99 -18.72
CA LYS A 113 22.30 -33.70 -17.45
C LYS A 113 21.58 -32.81 -16.42
N PRO A 114 20.72 -33.37 -15.56
CA PRO A 114 19.81 -32.60 -14.72
C PRO A 114 20.57 -31.80 -13.66
N VAL A 115 20.33 -30.49 -13.63
CA VAL A 115 20.89 -29.57 -12.64
C VAL A 115 20.15 -29.73 -11.32
N VAL A 116 20.90 -30.06 -10.27
CA VAL A 116 20.42 -30.19 -8.88
C VAL A 116 19.84 -28.86 -8.42
N ARG A 117 18.53 -28.84 -8.13
CA ARG A 117 17.81 -27.71 -7.55
C ARG A 117 18.32 -27.44 -6.13
N LYS A 118 18.83 -26.24 -5.86
CA LYS A 118 19.00 -25.74 -4.48
C LYS A 118 17.62 -25.73 -3.81
N THR A 119 17.48 -26.45 -2.71
CA THR A 119 16.21 -26.64 -1.99
C THR A 119 15.75 -25.32 -1.39
N ALA A 120 14.68 -24.75 -1.93
CA ALA A 120 14.00 -23.60 -1.32
C ALA A 120 13.57 -23.96 0.11
N ALA A 121 13.96 -23.14 1.09
CA ALA A 121 13.47 -23.28 2.46
C ALA A 121 11.93 -23.25 2.44
N LEU A 122 11.30 -24.24 3.08
CA LEU A 122 9.85 -24.41 3.10
C LEU A 122 9.16 -23.15 3.64
N THR A 123 8.21 -22.59 2.91
CA THR A 123 7.44 -21.44 3.41
C THR A 123 6.53 -21.86 4.56
N THR A 124 6.16 -20.93 5.45
CA THR A 124 5.23 -21.19 6.58
C THR A 124 3.93 -21.86 6.12
N THR A 125 3.43 -21.45 4.95
CA THR A 125 2.26 -22.06 4.30
C THR A 125 2.50 -23.51 3.89
N ASP A 126 3.68 -23.86 3.40
CA ASP A 126 4.02 -25.22 2.98
C ASP A 126 4.13 -26.18 4.18
N VAL A 127 4.59 -25.69 5.32
CA VAL A 127 4.62 -26.45 6.58
C VAL A 127 3.19 -26.80 7.03
N VAL A 128 2.27 -25.83 7.00
CA VAL A 128 0.85 -26.05 7.32
C VAL A 128 0.20 -27.04 6.34
N LEU A 129 0.45 -26.87 5.03
CA LEU A 129 -0.06 -27.77 4.00
C LEU A 129 0.43 -29.22 4.18
N LYS A 130 1.70 -29.41 4.59
CA LYS A 130 2.27 -30.74 4.87
C LYS A 130 1.54 -31.44 6.03
N ILE A 131 1.08 -30.69 7.03
CA ILE A 131 0.33 -31.27 8.15
C ILE A 131 -1.09 -31.62 7.72
N ILE A 132 -1.78 -30.73 7.01
CA ILE A 132 -3.17 -30.94 6.59
C ILE A 132 -3.28 -32.11 5.61
N ARG A 133 -2.27 -32.32 4.76
CA ARG A 133 -2.15 -33.51 3.90
C ARG A 133 -2.26 -34.85 4.64
N ARG A 134 -1.82 -34.92 5.90
CA ARG A 134 -1.84 -36.16 6.70
C ARG A 134 -3.22 -36.50 7.24
N TYR A 135 -4.19 -35.59 7.14
CA TYR A 135 -5.51 -35.73 7.74
C TYR A 135 -6.61 -35.61 6.69
N LYS A 136 -7.01 -36.76 6.14
CA LYS A 136 -8.06 -36.84 5.11
C LYS A 136 -9.45 -36.40 5.60
N LYS A 137 -9.72 -36.52 6.91
CA LYS A 137 -10.99 -36.14 7.55
C LYS A 137 -11.02 -34.68 8.04
N GLY A 138 -9.93 -33.94 7.86
CA GLY A 138 -9.79 -32.55 8.29
C GLY A 138 -9.07 -32.34 9.60
N VAL A 139 -8.52 -31.13 9.77
CA VAL A 139 -7.73 -30.73 10.95
C VAL A 139 -8.29 -29.47 11.58
N GLY A 140 -8.40 -29.49 12.91
CA GLY A 140 -8.75 -28.33 13.73
C GLY A 140 -7.59 -27.38 13.97
N ILE A 141 -7.89 -26.11 14.27
CA ILE A 141 -6.89 -25.06 14.58
C ILE A 141 -6.04 -25.44 15.80
N SER A 142 -6.63 -26.03 16.84
CA SER A 142 -5.92 -26.48 18.04
C SER A 142 -4.86 -27.54 17.72
N THR A 143 -5.20 -28.53 16.89
CA THR A 143 -4.28 -29.57 16.44
C THR A 143 -3.19 -29.02 15.52
N LEU A 144 -3.51 -28.04 14.67
CA LEU A 144 -2.52 -27.37 13.83
C LEU A 144 -1.53 -26.57 14.67
N LYS A 145 -2.00 -25.86 15.71
CA LYS A 145 -1.15 -25.11 16.65
C LYS A 145 -0.17 -26.04 17.36
N ALA A 146 -0.66 -27.14 17.94
CA ALA A 146 0.18 -28.13 18.62
C ALA A 146 1.25 -28.74 17.71
N LYS A 147 0.95 -28.93 16.42
CA LYS A 147 1.88 -29.57 15.46
C LYS A 147 2.85 -28.61 14.77
N THR A 148 2.50 -27.33 14.67
CA THR A 148 3.33 -26.32 14.01
C THR A 148 4.15 -25.50 15.00
N GLY A 149 3.68 -25.35 16.24
CA GLY A 149 4.25 -24.40 17.19
C GLY A 149 4.09 -22.94 16.77
N PHE A 150 3.20 -22.62 15.82
CA PHE A 150 2.98 -21.25 15.36
C PHE A 150 2.04 -20.49 16.30
N ASP A 151 2.32 -19.19 16.48
CA ASP A 151 1.40 -18.25 17.11
C ASP A 151 0.05 -18.22 16.38
N ASP A 152 -1.03 -17.92 17.11
CA ASP A 152 -2.39 -17.91 16.56
C ASP A 152 -2.52 -16.99 15.34
N LYS A 153 -1.86 -15.83 15.37
CA LYS A 153 -1.83 -14.87 14.25
C LYS A 153 -1.10 -15.43 13.03
N LYS A 154 0.05 -16.09 13.23
CA LYS A 154 0.84 -16.70 12.15
C LYS A 154 0.08 -17.85 11.50
N LEU A 155 -0.54 -18.70 12.31
CA LEU A 155 -1.35 -19.82 11.84
C LEU A 155 -2.60 -19.33 11.10
N SER A 156 -3.33 -18.36 11.65
CA SER A 156 -4.51 -17.75 11.01
C SER A 156 -4.16 -17.15 9.64
N ASN A 157 -3.07 -16.39 9.56
CA ASN A 157 -2.60 -15.82 8.29
C ASN A 157 -2.21 -16.90 7.27
N ALA A 158 -1.52 -17.96 7.70
CA ALA A 158 -1.13 -19.06 6.81
C ALA A 158 -2.35 -19.83 6.28
N VAL A 159 -3.32 -20.12 7.15
CA VAL A 159 -4.58 -20.78 6.78
C VAL A 159 -5.40 -19.90 5.84
N HIS A 160 -5.54 -18.61 6.14
CA HIS A 160 -6.26 -17.66 5.28
C HIS A 160 -5.63 -17.56 3.88
N ARG A 161 -4.28 -17.49 3.80
CA ARG A 161 -3.56 -17.53 2.52
C ARG A 161 -3.81 -18.83 1.77
N ALA A 162 -3.77 -19.97 2.44
CA ALA A 162 -3.95 -21.27 1.80
C ALA A 162 -5.40 -21.51 1.31
N VAL A 163 -6.40 -20.98 2.02
CA VAL A 163 -7.81 -20.94 1.56
C VAL A 163 -7.96 -20.02 0.35
N LYS A 164 -7.38 -18.81 0.40
CA LYS A 164 -7.41 -17.87 -0.73
C LYS A 164 -6.71 -18.44 -1.98
N GLN A 165 -5.68 -19.26 -1.81
CA GLN A 165 -4.99 -19.98 -2.88
C GLN A 165 -5.72 -21.25 -3.36
N GLY A 166 -6.87 -21.60 -2.77
CA GLY A 166 -7.63 -22.79 -3.14
C GLY A 166 -6.95 -24.12 -2.80
N LYS A 167 -5.94 -24.14 -1.93
CA LYS A 167 -5.21 -25.37 -1.55
C LYS A 167 -5.93 -26.15 -0.44
N ILE A 168 -6.82 -25.48 0.30
CA ILE A 168 -7.52 -26.02 1.47
C ILE A 168 -8.96 -25.51 1.43
N LYS A 169 -9.92 -26.38 1.74
CA LYS A 169 -11.35 -26.08 1.94
C LYS A 169 -11.71 -26.14 3.42
N ARG A 170 -12.63 -25.27 3.84
CA ARG A 170 -13.20 -25.29 5.20
C ARG A 170 -14.48 -26.12 5.19
N VAL A 171 -14.52 -27.19 5.99
CA VAL A 171 -15.67 -28.11 6.06
C VAL A 171 -16.52 -27.87 7.30
N GLY A 172 -15.96 -27.25 8.34
CA GLY A 172 -16.68 -26.88 9.56
C GLY A 172 -16.06 -25.69 10.28
N ARG A 173 -16.60 -25.35 11.46
CA ARG A 173 -16.07 -24.27 12.30
C ARG A 173 -14.64 -24.60 12.77
N GLY A 174 -13.65 -24.04 12.06
CA GLY A 174 -12.24 -24.23 12.39
C GLY A 174 -11.65 -25.57 11.92
N VAL A 175 -12.35 -26.29 11.04
CA VAL A 175 -11.88 -27.57 10.46
C VAL A 175 -11.59 -27.41 8.98
N TYR A 176 -10.39 -27.82 8.58
CA TYR A 176 -9.84 -27.61 7.25
C TYR A 176 -9.41 -28.93 6.60
N ILE A 177 -9.78 -29.13 5.34
CA ILE A 177 -9.43 -30.31 4.51
C ILE A 177 -8.65 -29.81 3.29
N MET A 178 -7.76 -30.63 2.75
CA MET A 178 -7.11 -30.31 1.48
C MET A 178 -8.14 -30.23 0.34
N SER A 179 -8.03 -29.20 -0.50
CA SER A 179 -8.98 -28.94 -1.59
C SER A 179 -8.91 -29.95 -2.71
#